data_AF-A0AA50E0D3-F1
#
_entry.id   AF-A0AA50E0D3-F1
#
_cell.length_a   1.000
_cell.length_b   1.000
_cell.length_c   1.000
_cell.angle_alpha   90.00
_cell.angle_beta   90.00
_cell.angle_gamma   90.00
#
_symmetry.space_group_name_H-M   'P 1'
#
loop_
_entity.id
_entity.type
_entity.pdbx_description
1 polymer ?
#
loop_
_entity_poly.entity_id
_entity_poly.type
_entity_poly.pdbx_seq_one_letter_code
_entity_poly.pdbx_strand_id
1 'polypeptide(L)'
;MGDLGGRIRLHKQVLSLYYYELIKGVKSMKIRVIIEWDSESQSYSATCPELNYISSFGDTKEVAIINLRDAIQLMLEPIPDEFLVSNSSQEIVELAL
;
A
#
# COMPACT_ATOMS: atom_id res chain seq x y z
N MET A 1 19.04 -8.18 42.49
CA MET A 1 18.43 -8.70 41.25
C MET A 1 17.38 -7.69 40.79
N GLY A 2 17.80 -6.77 39.91
CA GLY A 2 16.94 -5.69 39.43
C GLY A 2 16.09 -6.17 38.25
N ASP A 3 14.78 -6.02 38.36
CA ASP A 3 13.80 -6.30 37.31
C ASP A 3 13.99 -5.35 36.11
N LEU A 4 14.85 -5.76 35.18
CA LEU A 4 14.99 -5.15 33.85
C LEU A 4 13.90 -5.63 32.87
N GLY A 5 13.08 -6.63 33.26
CA GLY A 5 12.03 -7.22 32.44
C GLY A 5 10.75 -6.39 32.36
N GLY A 6 10.50 -5.52 33.33
CA GLY A 6 9.37 -4.57 33.33
C GLY A 6 9.53 -3.41 32.36
N ARG A 7 10.73 -2.80 32.28
CA ARG A 7 10.98 -1.61 31.43
C ARG A 7 11.00 -1.93 29.92
N ILE A 8 11.52 -3.09 29.53
CA ILE A 8 11.59 -3.50 28.12
C ILE A 8 10.17 -3.81 27.57
N ARG A 9 9.29 -4.37 28.41
CA ARG A 9 7.89 -4.65 28.05
C ARG A 9 7.08 -3.38 27.81
N LEU A 10 7.25 -2.37 28.66
CA LEU A 10 6.59 -1.06 28.49
C LEU A 10 7.02 -0.36 27.20
N HIS A 11 8.32 -0.37 26.86
CA HIS A 11 8.79 0.27 25.62
C HIS A 11 8.24 -0.40 24.35
N LYS A 12 8.18 -1.74 24.31
CA LYS A 12 7.55 -2.47 23.18
C LYS A 12 6.04 -2.21 23.10
N GLN A 13 5.34 -2.19 24.23
CA GLN A 13 3.90 -1.92 24.28
C GLN A 13 3.58 -0.50 23.82
N VAL A 14 4.36 0.50 24.26
CA VAL A 14 4.19 1.91 23.90
C VAL A 14 4.50 2.15 22.42
N LEU A 15 5.58 1.58 21.88
CA LEU A 15 5.85 1.64 20.44
C LEU A 15 4.72 1.01 19.61
N SER A 16 4.21 -0.15 20.04
CA SER A 16 3.09 -0.81 19.38
C SER A 16 1.81 0.02 19.41
N LEU A 17 1.52 0.69 20.52
CA LEU A 17 0.36 1.58 20.67
C LEU A 17 0.53 2.87 19.87
N TYR A 18 1.73 3.47 19.87
CA TYR A 18 2.03 4.67 19.09
C TYR A 18 1.94 4.39 17.59
N TYR A 19 2.45 3.22 17.16
CA TYR A 19 2.25 2.73 15.79
C TYR A 19 0.75 2.55 15.51
N TYR A 20 0.00 1.92 16.42
CA TYR A 20 -1.45 1.71 16.30
C TYR A 20 -2.26 3.02 16.21
N GLU A 21 -1.88 4.06 16.95
CA GLU A 21 -2.55 5.36 16.90
C GLU A 21 -2.14 6.15 15.64
N LEU A 22 -0.88 6.01 15.16
CA LEU A 22 -0.46 6.54 13.86
C LEU A 22 -1.23 5.90 12.69
N ILE A 23 -1.48 4.58 12.71
CA ILE A 23 -2.29 3.91 11.66
C ILE A 23 -3.81 4.08 11.83
N LYS A 24 -4.34 4.49 13.00
CA LYS A 24 -5.77 4.80 13.14
C LYS A 24 -6.20 6.09 12.44
N GLY A 25 -5.28 7.03 12.21
CA GLY A 25 -5.52 8.28 11.49
C GLY A 25 -5.49 8.15 9.97
N VAL A 26 -4.88 7.09 9.44
CA VAL A 26 -4.86 6.78 8.01
C VAL A 26 -5.90 5.70 7.77
N LYS A 27 -7.06 6.05 7.21
CA LYS A 27 -7.94 5.03 6.63
C LYS A 27 -7.08 4.27 5.61
N SER A 28 -6.69 3.03 5.90
CA SER A 28 -6.01 2.21 4.90
C SER A 28 -6.97 2.06 3.72
N MET A 29 -6.62 2.60 2.55
CA MET A 29 -7.42 2.38 1.35
C MET A 29 -7.54 0.87 1.12
N LYS A 30 -8.77 0.35 1.14
CA LYS A 30 -9.04 -1.07 0.90
C LYS A 30 -9.53 -1.22 -0.52
N ILE A 31 -8.78 -1.96 -1.31
CA ILE A 31 -9.13 -2.34 -2.69
C ILE A 31 -9.44 -3.84 -2.73
N ARG A 32 -10.31 -4.25 -3.65
CA ARG A 32 -10.67 -5.66 -3.83
C ARG A 32 -9.89 -6.19 -5.03
N VAL A 33 -9.47 -7.45 -4.93
CA VAL A 33 -8.70 -8.11 -5.98
C VAL A 33 -9.40 -9.41 -6.35
N ILE A 34 -9.58 -9.62 -7.65
CA ILE A 34 -10.03 -10.87 -8.24
C ILE A 34 -8.79 -11.67 -8.60
N ILE A 35 -8.72 -12.93 -8.17
CA ILE A 35 -7.62 -13.85 -8.45
C ILE A 35 -8.15 -15.02 -9.28
N GLU A 36 -7.55 -15.25 -10.44
CA GLU A 36 -7.93 -16.33 -11.35
C GLU A 36 -6.70 -17.13 -11.76
N TRP A 37 -6.87 -18.42 -12.02
CA TRP A 37 -5.85 -19.26 -12.64
C TRP A 37 -6.14 -19.32 -14.14
N ASP A 38 -5.13 -19.02 -14.94
CA ASP A 38 -5.19 -19.15 -16.39
C ASP A 38 -4.46 -20.44 -16.83
N SER A 39 -5.22 -21.38 -17.37
CA SER A 39 -4.69 -22.66 -17.85
C SER A 39 -3.88 -22.54 -19.14
N GLU A 40 -4.06 -21.48 -19.94
CA GLU A 40 -3.31 -21.27 -21.18
C GLU A 40 -1.92 -20.74 -20.87
N SER A 41 -1.82 -19.70 -20.06
CA SER A 41 -0.54 -19.12 -19.63
C SER A 41 0.13 -19.87 -18.47
N GLN A 42 -0.56 -20.83 -17.84
CA GLN A 42 -0.11 -21.56 -16.65
C GLN A 42 0.33 -20.60 -15.53
N SER A 43 -0.46 -19.54 -15.30
CA SER A 43 -0.16 -18.50 -14.32
C SER A 43 -1.40 -18.03 -13.58
N TYR A 44 -1.19 -17.39 -12.42
CA TYR A 44 -2.24 -16.66 -11.73
C TYR A 44 -2.34 -15.24 -12.27
N SER A 45 -3.56 -14.76 -12.49
CA SER A 45 -3.87 -13.35 -12.70
C SER A 45 -4.42 -12.74 -11.41
N ALA A 46 -4.06 -11.48 -11.17
CA ALA A 46 -4.63 -10.66 -10.10
C ALA A 46 -5.12 -9.35 -10.69
N THR A 47 -6.41 -9.04 -10.53
CA THR A 47 -7.05 -7.88 -11.17
C THR A 47 -7.79 -7.04 -10.14
N CYS A 48 -7.62 -5.71 -10.20
CA CYS A 48 -8.33 -4.74 -9.36
C CYS A 48 -9.40 -4.01 -10.20
N PRO A 49 -10.70 -4.36 -10.07
CA PRO A 49 -11.77 -3.73 -10.86
C PRO A 49 -11.92 -2.23 -10.61
N GLU A 50 -11.65 -1.77 -9.40
CA GLU A 50 -11.81 -0.37 -9.00
C GLU A 50 -10.76 0.57 -9.61
N LEU A 51 -9.63 0.04 -10.08
CA LEU A 51 -8.53 0.81 -10.65
C LEU A 51 -8.36 0.49 -12.13
N ASN A 52 -9.43 0.72 -12.91
CA ASN A 52 -9.47 0.51 -14.36
C ASN A 52 -9.01 -0.91 -14.78
N TYR A 53 -9.38 -1.92 -13.99
CA TYR A 53 -8.97 -3.31 -14.23
C TYR A 53 -7.45 -3.49 -14.36
N ILE A 54 -6.66 -2.69 -13.63
CA ILE A 54 -5.22 -2.95 -13.52
C ILE A 54 -5.01 -4.40 -13.08
N SER A 55 -4.12 -5.08 -13.79
CA SER A 55 -3.86 -6.50 -13.59
C SER A 55 -2.37 -6.80 -13.56
N SER A 56 -2.01 -7.85 -12.85
CA SER A 56 -0.68 -8.45 -12.86
C SER A 56 -0.79 -9.98 -12.96
N PHE A 57 0.35 -10.63 -13.13
CA PHE A 57 0.44 -12.08 -13.22
C PHE A 57 1.58 -12.62 -12.35
N GLY A 58 1.54 -13.91 -12.03
CA GLY A 58 2.61 -14.60 -11.32
C GLY A 58 2.43 -16.12 -11.29
N ASP A 59 3.54 -16.84 -11.16
CA ASP A 59 3.54 -18.31 -11.08
C ASP A 59 2.79 -18.83 -9.83
N THR A 60 2.70 -18.00 -8.78
CA THR A 60 1.89 -18.25 -7.60
C THR A 60 0.91 -17.10 -7.34
N LYS A 61 -0.14 -17.38 -6.56
CA LYS A 61 -1.11 -16.37 -6.12
C LYS A 61 -0.42 -15.20 -5.42
N GLU A 62 0.55 -15.51 -4.56
CA GLU A 62 1.29 -14.54 -3.77
C GLU A 62 2.09 -13.61 -4.69
N VAL A 63 2.76 -14.16 -5.70
CA VAL A 63 3.52 -13.37 -6.67
C VAL A 63 2.60 -12.44 -7.47
N ALA A 64 1.45 -12.95 -7.96
CA ALA A 64 0.50 -12.10 -8.67
C ALA A 64 0.00 -10.95 -7.78
N ILE A 65 -0.35 -11.23 -6.51
CA ILE A 65 -0.79 -10.21 -5.55
C ILE A 65 0.29 -9.17 -5.25
N ILE A 66 1.54 -9.61 -5.05
CA ILE A 66 2.68 -8.70 -4.81
C ILE A 66 2.88 -7.79 -6.02
N ASN A 67 2.92 -8.37 -7.22
CA ASN A 67 3.07 -7.61 -8.46
C ASN A 67 1.93 -6.61 -8.66
N LEU A 68 0.69 -6.98 -8.32
CA LEU A 68 -0.45 -6.07 -8.42
C LEU A 68 -0.30 -4.90 -7.44
N ARG A 69 0.12 -5.20 -6.20
CA ARG A 69 0.35 -4.18 -5.17
C ARG A 69 1.42 -3.19 -5.61
N ASP A 70 2.52 -3.67 -6.16
CA ASP A 70 3.62 -2.84 -6.63
C ASP A 70 3.17 -1.95 -7.81
N ALA A 71 2.39 -2.50 -8.74
CA ALA A 71 1.83 -1.74 -9.86
C ALA A 71 0.88 -0.62 -9.39
N ILE A 72 0.04 -0.91 -8.39
CA ILE A 72 -0.87 0.09 -7.79
C ILE A 72 -0.08 1.15 -7.01
N GLN A 73 0.96 0.75 -6.27
CA GLN A 73 1.80 1.69 -5.55
C GLN A 73 2.53 2.63 -6.49
N LEU A 74 3.09 2.11 -7.59
CA LEU A 74 3.73 2.92 -8.62
C LEU A 74 2.74 3.88 -9.30
N MET A 75 1.49 3.44 -9.52
CA MET A 75 0.44 4.29 -10.10
C MET A 75 0.02 5.43 -9.17
N LEU A 76 0.05 5.21 -7.85
CA LEU A 76 -0.34 6.20 -6.84
C LEU A 76 0.85 6.99 -6.29
N GLU A 77 2.06 6.77 -6.80
CA GLU A 77 3.24 7.50 -6.38
C GLU A 77 3.09 8.98 -6.76
N PRO A 78 3.27 9.92 -5.81
CA PRO A 78 3.17 11.34 -6.11
C PRO A 78 4.25 11.75 -7.10
N ILE A 79 3.90 12.68 -7.98
CA ILE A 79 4.85 13.28 -8.92
C ILE A 79 5.86 14.12 -8.11
N PRO A 80 7.17 14.02 -8.38
CA PRO A 80 8.16 14.84 -7.68
C PRO A 80 7.92 16.35 -7.86
N ASP A 81 8.18 17.13 -6.81
CA ASP A 81 7.96 18.58 -6.76
C ASP A 81 8.62 19.35 -7.91
N GLU A 82 9.76 18.87 -8.42
CA GLU A 82 10.47 19.47 -9.55
C GLU A 82 9.65 19.50 -10.86
N PHE A 83 8.65 18.64 -10.99
CA PHE A 83 7.72 18.62 -12.12
C PHE A 83 6.45 19.44 -11.86
N LEU A 84 6.22 19.90 -10.63
CA LEU A 84 5.08 20.72 -10.26
C LEU A 84 5.37 22.21 -10.54
N VAL A 85 5.42 22.59 -11.82
CA VAL A 85 5.59 23.99 -12.22
C VAL A 85 4.25 24.71 -12.21
N SER A 86 3.99 25.49 -11.16
CA SER A 86 2.81 26.35 -11.10
C SER A 86 3.00 27.57 -12.01
N ASN A 87 2.23 27.64 -13.10
CA ASN A 87 2.04 28.92 -13.80
C ASN A 87 1.05 29.79 -13.01
N SER A 88 1.03 31.11 -13.22
CA SER A 88 0.31 32.09 -12.39
C SER A 88 -1.22 31.91 -12.28
N SER A 89 -1.81 30.95 -13.01
CA SER A 89 -3.23 30.62 -13.01
C SER A 89 -3.57 29.22 -12.44
N GLN A 90 -2.60 28.49 -11.87
CA GLN A 90 -2.80 27.14 -11.33
C GLN A 90 -2.65 27.11 -9.81
N GLU A 91 -3.57 26.40 -9.14
CA GLU A 91 -3.50 26.05 -7.71
C GLU A 91 -3.28 24.54 -7.60
N ILE A 92 -2.29 24.13 -6.80
CA ILE A 92 -1.97 22.72 -6.55
C ILE A 92 -2.50 22.37 -5.15
N VAL A 93 -3.29 21.30 -5.05
CA VAL A 93 -3.85 20.81 -3.79
C VAL A 93 -3.54 19.33 -3.64
N GLU A 94 -3.03 18.94 -2.47
CA GLU A 94 -2.80 17.54 -2.12
C GLU A 94 -4.03 16.94 -1.45
N LEU A 95 -4.37 15.70 -1.84
CA LEU A 95 -5.50 14.96 -1.27
C LEU A 95 -5.00 13.66 -0.65
N ALA A 96 -5.36 13.43 0.61
CA ALA A 96 -5.20 12.15 1.27
C ALA A 96 -6.42 11.26 0.96
N LEU A 97 -6.18 10.02 0.55
CA LEU A 97 -7.21 9.01 0.21
C LEU A 97 -7.37 7.96 1.31
#